data_AF-A0A924AD08-F1
#
_entry.id   AF-A0A924AD08-F1
#
_cell.length_a   1.000
_cell.length_b   1.000
_cell.length_c   1.000
_cell.angle_alpha   90.00
_cell.angle_beta   90.00
_cell.angle_gamma   90.00
#
_symmetry.space_group_name_H-M   'P 1'
#
loop_
_entity.id
_entity.type
_entity.pdbx_description
1 polymer ?
#
loop_
_entity_poly.entity_id
_entity_poly.type
_entity_poly.pdbx_seq_one_letter_code
_entity_poly.pdbx_strand_id
1 'polypeptide(L)'
;MSLMSRPVCPSHVKALRSFNRFYTQRIGVLAPSLASEFSLTEVRVLYELAHRDQPTATELAQDLALDGGYLSRILRRFEGKKWLARAPSPADARQSLLQLTAAGHVAFAPLQQKSREEAAGLLAPLADSGRRQVVNALASVHRLLDPAAAPPATRTALLRDLKPGDLGWVVQQHGEIYATEYKWSQEFEAMVAGIAAGFIKNYQPEWERCWIAELGGDRVGSVFVVRKSRAVAQLRLLILTPQARGLGLGARLTDECLAFARAKGYKKMMLWTNSNLKAARRIYKNRGFKLTASEPYHGFGQKLVGETWELVL
;
A
#
# COMPACT_ATOMS: atom_id res chain seq x y z
N MET A 1 -16.99 6.21 25.77
CA MET A 1 -17.06 7.38 24.88
C MET A 1 -17.17 6.90 23.45
N SER A 2 -18.38 6.95 22.88
CA SER A 2 -18.67 6.53 21.51
C SER A 2 -17.95 7.47 20.53
N LEU A 3 -17.07 6.92 19.69
CA LEU A 3 -16.50 7.63 18.55
C LEU A 3 -17.65 7.97 17.60
N MET A 4 -18.14 9.21 17.66
CA MET A 4 -19.12 9.69 16.70
C MET A 4 -18.48 9.68 15.31
N SER A 5 -18.82 8.67 14.52
CA SER A 5 -18.43 8.55 13.13
C SER A 5 -18.81 9.83 12.39
N ARG A 6 -17.83 10.53 11.83
CA ARG A 6 -18.09 11.72 10.99
C ARG A 6 -19.07 11.34 9.87
N PRO A 7 -20.09 12.18 9.58
CA PRO A 7 -21.03 11.89 8.51
C PRO A 7 -20.31 11.78 7.16
N VAL A 8 -20.66 10.75 6.39
CA VAL A 8 -20.07 10.49 5.07
C VAL A 8 -20.67 11.48 4.06
N CYS A 9 -19.83 12.09 3.23
CA CYS A 9 -20.28 13.03 2.20
C CYS A 9 -21.27 12.35 1.21
N PRO A 10 -22.44 12.96 0.90
CA PRO A 10 -23.42 12.37 -0.03
C PRO A 10 -22.87 12.05 -1.42
N SER A 11 -21.92 12.86 -1.93
CA SER A 11 -21.28 12.59 -3.22
C SER A 11 -20.44 11.30 -3.21
N HIS A 12 -19.79 10.97 -2.07
CA HIS A 12 -19.05 9.72 -1.91
C HIS A 12 -19.98 8.51 -1.90
N VAL A 13 -21.11 8.61 -1.19
CA VAL A 13 -22.14 7.55 -1.18
C VAL A 13 -22.69 7.33 -2.59
N LYS A 14 -22.99 8.41 -3.32
CA LYS A 14 -23.46 8.33 -4.72
C LYS A 14 -22.42 7.66 -5.62
N ALA A 15 -21.14 8.01 -5.49
CA ALA A 15 -20.06 7.41 -6.27
C ALA A 15 -19.98 5.89 -6.06
N LEU A 16 -19.99 5.43 -4.80
CA LEU A 16 -19.93 4.00 -4.48
C LEU A 16 -21.16 3.25 -5.01
N ARG A 17 -22.37 3.81 -4.84
CA ARG A 17 -23.61 3.20 -5.36
C ARG A 17 -23.63 3.11 -6.88
N SER A 18 -23.14 4.14 -7.57
CA SER A 18 -23.01 4.14 -9.03
C SER A 18 -22.00 3.09 -9.50
N PHE A 19 -20.85 2.97 -8.83
CA PHE A 19 -19.87 1.93 -9.12
C PHE A 19 -20.45 0.53 -8.93
N ASN A 20 -21.12 0.26 -7.80
CA ASN A 20 -21.71 -1.05 -7.54
C ASN A 20 -22.72 -1.45 -8.62
N ARG A 21 -23.59 -0.52 -9.06
CA ARG A 21 -24.56 -0.78 -10.13
C ARG A 21 -23.89 -1.06 -11.48
N PHE A 22 -22.91 -0.24 -11.83
CA PHE A 22 -22.11 -0.43 -13.04
C PHE A 22 -21.40 -1.80 -13.01
N TYR A 23 -20.78 -2.13 -11.89
CA TYR A 23 -19.96 -3.33 -11.75
C TYR A 23 -20.84 -4.58 -11.73
N THR A 24 -21.94 -4.61 -10.98
CA THR A 24 -22.85 -5.77 -10.95
C THR A 24 -23.47 -6.07 -12.31
N GLN A 25 -23.77 -5.04 -13.10
CA GLN A 25 -24.19 -5.20 -14.49
C GLN A 25 -23.04 -5.74 -15.36
N ARG A 26 -21.83 -5.19 -15.19
CA ARG A 26 -20.65 -5.57 -15.96
C ARG A 26 -20.22 -7.03 -15.74
N ILE A 27 -20.31 -7.52 -14.51
CA ILE A 27 -19.98 -8.92 -14.16
C ILE A 27 -21.19 -9.86 -14.25
N GLY A 28 -22.33 -9.39 -14.77
CA GLY A 28 -23.48 -10.24 -15.05
C GLY A 28 -24.09 -10.94 -13.83
N VAL A 29 -24.03 -10.34 -12.63
CA VAL A 29 -24.55 -10.97 -11.39
C VAL A 29 -26.03 -11.40 -11.49
N LEU A 30 -26.80 -10.72 -12.34
CA LEU A 30 -28.23 -10.98 -12.54
C LEU A 30 -28.51 -12.08 -13.59
N ALA A 31 -27.50 -12.52 -14.34
CA ALA A 31 -27.60 -13.64 -15.27
C ALA A 31 -27.28 -14.97 -14.55
N PRO A 32 -27.65 -16.14 -15.12
CA PRO A 32 -27.18 -17.43 -14.63
C PRO A 32 -25.65 -17.42 -14.46
N SER A 33 -25.14 -17.85 -13.30
CA SER A 33 -23.73 -17.66 -12.95
C SER A 33 -22.86 -18.45 -13.93
N LEU A 34 -21.92 -17.75 -14.58
CA LEU A 34 -21.00 -18.35 -15.56
C LEU A 34 -21.72 -19.10 -16.70
N ALA A 35 -22.93 -18.65 -17.06
CA ALA A 35 -23.82 -19.32 -18.03
C ALA A 35 -24.11 -20.80 -17.68
N SER A 36 -24.14 -21.14 -16.39
CA SER A 36 -24.40 -22.48 -15.89
C SER A 36 -25.76 -22.59 -15.20
N GLU A 37 -26.17 -23.81 -14.88
CA GLU A 37 -27.36 -24.08 -14.05
C GLU A 37 -27.18 -23.69 -12.56
N PHE A 38 -25.99 -23.21 -12.17
CA PHE A 38 -25.66 -22.89 -10.79
C PHE A 38 -25.99 -21.44 -10.44
N SER A 39 -26.48 -21.25 -9.22
CA SER A 39 -26.53 -19.94 -8.60
C SER A 39 -25.13 -19.43 -8.27
N LEU A 40 -24.96 -18.10 -8.19
CA LEU A 40 -23.71 -17.48 -7.76
C LEU A 40 -23.23 -18.02 -6.41
N THR A 41 -24.16 -18.27 -5.48
CA THR A 41 -23.85 -18.83 -4.17
C THR A 41 -23.30 -20.26 -4.28
N GLU A 42 -23.89 -21.11 -5.12
CA GLU A 42 -23.39 -22.48 -5.32
C GLU A 42 -22.00 -22.50 -5.95
N VAL A 43 -21.76 -21.66 -6.95
CA VAL A 43 -20.42 -21.49 -7.55
C VAL A 43 -19.42 -21.01 -6.50
N ARG A 44 -19.82 -20.08 -5.62
CA ARG A 44 -18.94 -19.58 -4.55
C ARG A 44 -18.63 -20.66 -3.52
N VAL A 45 -19.60 -21.47 -3.11
CA VAL A 45 -19.38 -22.60 -2.20
C VAL A 45 -18.43 -23.63 -2.82
N LEU A 46 -18.60 -23.98 -4.11
CA LEU A 46 -17.67 -24.86 -4.84
C LEU A 46 -16.25 -24.26 -4.90
N TYR A 47 -16.15 -22.95 -5.12
CA TYR A 47 -14.85 -22.25 -5.13
C TYR A 47 -14.12 -22.38 -3.79
N GLU A 48 -14.80 -22.11 -2.66
CA GLU A 48 -14.18 -22.23 -1.34
C GLU A 48 -13.80 -23.69 -1.04
N LEU A 49 -14.67 -24.65 -1.35
CA LEU A 49 -14.38 -26.08 -1.17
C LEU A 49 -13.21 -26.59 -2.03
N ALA A 50 -12.96 -25.96 -3.18
CA ALA A 50 -11.86 -26.33 -4.07
C ALA A 50 -10.49 -25.75 -3.66
N HIS A 51 -10.46 -24.67 -2.89
CA HIS A 51 -9.23 -23.92 -2.58
C HIS A 51 -8.88 -23.88 -1.10
N ARG A 52 -9.79 -24.25 -0.21
CA ARG A 52 -9.52 -24.38 1.22
C ARG A 52 -9.14 -25.81 1.56
N ASP A 53 -8.23 -25.95 2.52
CA ASP A 53 -7.90 -27.25 3.08
C ASP A 53 -9.00 -27.68 4.06
N GLN A 54 -9.90 -28.51 3.55
CA GLN A 54 -10.92 -29.24 4.34
C GLN A 54 -11.76 -28.36 5.31
N PRO A 55 -12.42 -27.29 4.84
CA PRO A 55 -13.17 -26.40 5.73
C PRO A 55 -14.38 -27.10 6.37
N THR A 56 -14.81 -26.59 7.52
CA THR A 56 -16.08 -26.97 8.13
C THR A 56 -17.26 -26.20 7.53
N ALA A 57 -18.48 -26.72 7.69
CA ALA A 57 -19.68 -26.00 7.27
C ALA A 57 -19.87 -24.66 8.02
N THR A 58 -19.46 -24.60 9.28
CA THR A 58 -19.55 -23.38 10.10
C THR A 58 -18.62 -22.29 9.57
N GLU A 59 -17.37 -22.62 9.26
CA GLU A 59 -16.42 -21.67 8.67
C GLU A 59 -16.90 -21.16 7.31
N LEU A 60 -17.42 -22.04 6.46
CA LEU A 60 -17.98 -21.64 5.17
C LEU A 60 -19.19 -20.71 5.32
N ALA A 61 -20.11 -21.00 6.25
CA ALA A 61 -21.26 -20.15 6.49
C ALA A 61 -20.85 -18.77 7.00
N GLN A 62 -19.90 -18.72 7.93
CA GLN A 62 -19.41 -17.47 8.50
C GLN A 62 -18.72 -16.60 7.45
N ASP A 63 -17.79 -17.17 6.69
CA ASP A 63 -16.98 -16.39 5.74
C ASP A 63 -17.76 -15.94 4.50
N LEU A 64 -18.73 -16.75 4.05
CA LEU A 64 -19.62 -16.38 2.95
C LEU A 64 -20.84 -15.59 3.41
N ALA A 65 -20.98 -15.32 4.71
CA ALA A 65 -22.14 -14.70 5.34
C ALA A 65 -23.47 -15.36 4.93
N LEU A 66 -23.49 -16.70 4.91
CA LEU A 66 -24.64 -17.52 4.52
C LEU A 66 -25.38 -18.07 5.73
N ASP A 67 -26.70 -18.17 5.62
CA ASP A 67 -27.52 -18.92 6.56
C ASP A 67 -27.13 -20.41 6.57
N GLY A 68 -27.00 -21.00 7.76
CA GLY A 68 -26.57 -22.39 7.93
C GLY A 68 -27.54 -23.41 7.34
N GLY A 69 -28.85 -23.13 7.35
CA GLY A 69 -29.87 -23.96 6.72
C GLY A 69 -29.81 -23.90 5.20
N TYR A 70 -29.53 -22.73 4.62
CA TYR A 70 -29.29 -22.59 3.19
C TYR A 70 -28.01 -23.28 2.74
N LEU A 71 -26.89 -23.08 3.43
CA LEU A 71 -25.64 -23.77 3.13
C LEU A 71 -25.79 -25.29 3.23
N SER A 72 -26.49 -25.79 4.27
CA SER A 72 -26.74 -27.22 4.44
C SER A 72 -27.48 -27.84 3.24
N ARG A 73 -28.44 -27.11 2.65
CA ARG A 73 -29.16 -27.56 1.44
C ARG A 73 -28.21 -27.65 0.23
N ILE A 74 -27.32 -26.68 0.06
CA ILE A 74 -26.31 -26.69 -1.01
C ILE A 74 -25.37 -27.89 -0.84
N LEU A 75 -24.82 -28.09 0.37
CA LEU A 75 -23.89 -29.19 0.64
C LEU A 75 -24.53 -30.56 0.40
N ARG A 76 -25.78 -30.77 0.85
CA ARG A 76 -26.53 -32.01 0.57
C ARG A 76 -26.74 -32.26 -0.92
N ARG A 77 -27.00 -31.20 -1.70
CA ARG A 77 -27.13 -31.31 -3.17
C ARG A 77 -25.81 -31.77 -3.79
N PHE A 78 -24.68 -31.25 -3.34
CA PHE A 78 -23.36 -31.65 -3.82
C PHE A 78 -22.99 -33.08 -3.40
N GLU A 79 -23.35 -33.52 -2.20
CA GLU A 79 -23.21 -34.92 -1.76
C GLU A 79 -24.06 -35.86 -2.62
N GLY A 80 -25.32 -35.50 -2.91
CA GLY A 80 -26.19 -36.27 -3.80
C GLY A 80 -25.62 -36.42 -5.21
N LYS A 81 -24.90 -35.41 -5.70
CA LYS A 81 -24.14 -35.44 -6.97
C LYS A 81 -22.77 -36.15 -6.85
N LYS A 82 -22.39 -36.66 -5.67
CA LYS A 82 -21.08 -37.25 -5.34
C LYS A 82 -19.90 -36.30 -5.54
N TRP A 83 -20.14 -34.99 -5.47
CA TRP A 83 -19.13 -33.95 -5.63
C TRP A 83 -18.45 -33.58 -4.32
N LEU A 84 -19.13 -33.84 -3.20
CA LEU A 84 -18.65 -33.54 -1.86
C LEU A 84 -18.56 -34.84 -1.04
N ALA A 85 -17.49 -34.98 -0.28
CA ALA A 85 -17.34 -35.95 0.78
C ALA A 85 -17.22 -35.25 2.14
N ARG A 86 -17.62 -35.96 3.20
CA ARG A 86 -17.47 -35.52 4.59
C ARG A 86 -16.60 -36.50 5.35
N ALA A 87 -15.68 -35.98 6.13
CA ALA A 87 -14.93 -36.75 7.13
C ALA A 87 -15.18 -36.16 8.53
N PRO A 88 -15.22 -36.97 9.60
CA PRO A 88 -15.25 -36.45 10.97
C PRO A 88 -14.04 -35.55 11.23
N SER A 89 -14.25 -34.41 11.89
CA SER A 89 -13.13 -33.57 12.32
C SER A 89 -12.37 -34.25 13.47
N PRO A 90 -11.04 -34.37 13.41
CA PRO A 90 -10.23 -34.87 14.53
C PRO A 90 -10.32 -33.98 15.77
N ALA A 91 -10.66 -32.70 15.60
CA ALA A 91 -10.74 -31.72 16.68
C ALA A 91 -12.10 -31.71 17.39
N ASP A 92 -13.20 -31.99 16.69
CA ASP A 92 -14.54 -32.13 17.25
C ASP A 92 -15.37 -33.10 16.39
N ALA A 93 -15.71 -34.27 16.95
CA ALA A 93 -16.48 -35.30 16.23
C ALA A 93 -17.89 -34.85 15.80
N ARG A 94 -18.40 -33.73 16.35
CA ARG A 94 -19.67 -33.12 15.92
C ARG A 94 -19.52 -32.28 14.65
N GLN A 95 -18.29 -31.97 14.26
CA GLN A 95 -17.98 -31.25 13.03
C GLN A 95 -17.56 -32.23 11.94
N SER A 96 -17.88 -31.87 10.70
CA SER A 96 -17.39 -32.58 9.53
C SER A 96 -16.52 -31.67 8.70
N LEU A 97 -15.36 -32.18 8.32
CA LEU A 97 -14.47 -31.62 7.33
C LEU A 97 -15.01 -31.92 5.94
N LEU A 98 -15.06 -30.90 5.10
CA LEU A 98 -15.67 -30.95 3.78
C LEU A 98 -14.58 -30.99 2.71
N GLN A 99 -14.68 -31.93 1.76
CA GLN A 99 -13.73 -32.02 0.67
C GLN A 99 -14.42 -32.30 -0.66
N LEU A 100 -14.00 -31.61 -1.73
CA LEU A 100 -14.42 -32.00 -3.07
C LEU A 100 -13.84 -33.37 -3.43
N THR A 101 -14.66 -34.20 -4.04
CA THR A 101 -14.20 -35.44 -4.67
C THR A 101 -13.54 -35.13 -6.01
N ALA A 102 -12.89 -36.13 -6.62
CA ALA A 102 -12.40 -36.00 -7.99
C ALA A 102 -13.53 -35.58 -8.97
N ALA A 103 -14.73 -36.13 -8.81
CA ALA A 103 -15.90 -35.75 -9.60
C ALA A 103 -16.33 -34.29 -9.33
N GLY A 104 -16.23 -33.82 -8.08
CA GLY A 104 -16.48 -32.42 -7.72
C GLY A 104 -15.48 -31.46 -8.36
N HIS A 105 -14.19 -31.81 -8.38
CA HIS A 105 -13.17 -31.01 -9.07
C HIS A 105 -13.41 -30.96 -10.59
N VAL A 106 -13.76 -32.09 -11.22
CA VAL A 106 -14.12 -32.14 -12.64
C VAL A 106 -15.34 -31.25 -12.94
N ALA A 107 -16.35 -31.27 -12.08
CA ALA A 107 -17.54 -30.43 -12.23
C ALA A 107 -17.24 -28.93 -12.03
N PHE A 108 -16.30 -28.59 -11.14
CA PHE A 108 -15.92 -27.21 -10.85
C PHE A 108 -14.95 -26.60 -11.87
N ALA A 109 -14.09 -27.39 -12.49
CA ALA A 109 -13.10 -26.94 -13.46
C ALA A 109 -13.65 -26.02 -14.58
N PRO A 110 -14.75 -26.33 -15.29
CA PRO A 110 -15.30 -25.45 -16.31
C PRO A 110 -15.80 -24.12 -15.74
N LEU A 111 -16.35 -24.12 -14.52
CA LEU A 111 -16.79 -22.89 -13.84
C LEU A 111 -15.57 -22.00 -13.50
N GLN A 112 -14.50 -22.60 -12.97
CA GLN A 112 -13.27 -21.87 -12.68
C GLN A 112 -12.67 -21.26 -13.96
N GLN A 113 -12.63 -22.03 -15.04
CA GLN A 113 -12.10 -21.57 -16.32
C GLN A 113 -12.95 -20.41 -16.88
N LYS A 114 -14.27 -20.52 -16.85
CA LYS A 114 -15.18 -19.47 -17.31
C LYS A 114 -15.01 -18.18 -16.51
N SER A 115 -14.88 -18.29 -15.19
CA SER A 115 -14.64 -17.14 -14.32
C SER A 115 -13.32 -16.42 -14.67
N ARG A 116 -12.26 -17.17 -14.98
CA ARG A 116 -10.97 -16.60 -15.44
C ARG A 116 -11.11 -15.90 -16.78
N GLU A 117 -11.84 -16.48 -17.73
CA GLU A 117 -12.07 -15.89 -19.05
C GLU A 117 -12.87 -14.60 -18.97
N GLU A 118 -13.90 -14.54 -18.12
CA GLU A 118 -14.67 -13.30 -17.88
C GLU A 118 -13.79 -12.20 -17.29
N ALA A 119 -12.98 -12.52 -16.28
CA ALA A 119 -12.03 -11.57 -15.70
C ALA A 119 -10.98 -11.10 -16.71
N ALA A 120 -10.44 -12.01 -17.52
CA ALA A 120 -9.51 -11.68 -18.59
C ALA A 120 -10.16 -10.79 -19.65
N GLY A 121 -11.42 -11.06 -20.02
CA GLY A 121 -12.20 -10.25 -20.96
C GLY A 121 -12.41 -8.82 -20.50
N LEU A 122 -12.54 -8.58 -19.18
CA LEU A 122 -12.61 -7.21 -18.62
C LEU A 122 -11.30 -6.45 -18.74
N LEU A 123 -10.16 -7.14 -18.69
CA LEU A 123 -8.82 -6.55 -18.71
C LEU A 123 -8.22 -6.50 -20.12
N ALA A 124 -8.67 -7.34 -21.04
CA ALA A 124 -8.13 -7.48 -22.39
C ALA A 124 -8.11 -6.15 -23.18
N PRO A 125 -9.16 -5.31 -23.15
CA PRO A 125 -9.17 -4.03 -23.88
C PRO A 125 -8.22 -2.96 -23.33
N LEU A 126 -7.67 -3.15 -22.13
CA LEU A 126 -6.79 -2.19 -21.49
C LEU A 126 -5.33 -2.43 -21.90
N ALA A 127 -4.57 -1.35 -22.12
CA ALA A 127 -3.11 -1.41 -22.16
C ALA A 127 -2.54 -1.82 -20.79
N ASP A 128 -1.29 -2.29 -20.74
CA ASP A 128 -0.68 -2.78 -19.50
C ASP A 128 -0.63 -1.74 -18.37
N SER A 129 -0.46 -0.45 -18.71
CA SER A 129 -0.56 0.64 -17.74
C SER A 129 -1.96 0.73 -17.12
N GLY A 130 -3.02 0.61 -17.94
CA GLY A 130 -4.41 0.58 -17.49
C GLY A 130 -4.71 -0.67 -16.64
N ARG A 131 -4.22 -1.85 -17.03
CA ARG A 131 -4.35 -3.08 -16.24
C ARG A 131 -3.74 -2.92 -14.85
N ARG A 132 -2.53 -2.37 -14.77
CA ARG A 132 -1.86 -2.07 -13.48
C ARG A 132 -2.64 -1.08 -12.63
N GLN A 133 -3.20 -0.03 -13.24
CA GLN A 133 -4.04 0.95 -12.52
C GLN A 133 -5.28 0.29 -11.91
N VAL A 134 -5.98 -0.57 -12.66
CA VAL A 134 -7.15 -1.30 -12.15
C VAL A 134 -6.77 -2.22 -10.99
N VAL A 135 -5.70 -3.02 -11.14
CA VAL A 135 -5.24 -3.93 -10.08
C VAL A 135 -4.88 -3.16 -8.80
N ASN A 136 -4.15 -2.05 -8.92
CA ASN A 136 -3.79 -1.22 -7.77
C ASN A 136 -5.01 -0.56 -7.11
N ALA A 137 -5.99 -0.13 -7.91
CA ALA A 137 -7.24 0.42 -7.40
C ALA A 137 -8.05 -0.64 -6.65
N LEU A 138 -8.18 -1.86 -7.17
CA LEU A 138 -8.87 -2.97 -6.51
C LEU A 138 -8.20 -3.34 -5.18
N ALA A 139 -6.86 -3.42 -5.17
CA ALA A 139 -6.11 -3.66 -3.93
C ALA A 139 -6.33 -2.54 -2.89
N SER A 140 -6.40 -1.29 -3.36
CA SER A 140 -6.66 -0.14 -2.48
C SER A 140 -8.08 -0.15 -1.93
N VAL A 141 -9.09 -0.45 -2.77
CA VAL A 141 -10.49 -0.59 -2.35
C VAL A 141 -10.63 -1.71 -1.32
N HIS A 142 -10.05 -2.90 -1.58
CA HIS A 142 -10.10 -4.03 -0.66
C HIS A 142 -9.51 -3.67 0.71
N ARG A 143 -8.31 -3.07 0.73
CA ARG A 143 -7.63 -2.63 1.96
C ARG A 143 -8.41 -1.56 2.74
N LEU A 144 -9.12 -0.67 2.06
CA LEU A 144 -9.90 0.40 2.70
C LEU A 144 -11.25 -0.06 3.23
N LEU A 145 -11.89 -1.03 2.56
CA LEU A 145 -13.21 -1.55 2.94
C LEU A 145 -13.14 -2.76 3.87
N ASP A 146 -12.06 -3.54 3.78
CA ASP A 146 -11.78 -4.66 4.67
C ASP A 146 -10.33 -4.59 5.21
N PRO A 147 -10.09 -3.72 6.20
CA PRO A 147 -8.76 -3.57 6.80
C PRO A 147 -8.28 -4.84 7.52
N ALA A 148 -9.20 -5.74 7.90
CA ALA A 148 -8.89 -6.97 8.62
C ALA A 148 -8.45 -8.11 7.69
N ALA A 149 -8.96 -8.16 6.45
CA ALA A 149 -8.59 -9.16 5.45
C ALA A 149 -7.36 -8.79 4.60
N ALA A 150 -6.80 -7.58 4.75
CA ALA A 150 -5.52 -7.28 4.13
C ALA A 150 -4.44 -8.21 4.74
N PRO A 151 -3.65 -8.96 3.93
CA PRO A 151 -2.53 -9.71 4.48
C PRO A 151 -1.69 -8.73 5.31
N PRO A 152 -1.20 -9.12 6.49
CA PRO A 152 -0.49 -8.21 7.38
C PRO A 152 0.57 -7.54 6.53
N ALA A 153 0.37 -6.24 6.27
CA ALA A 153 1.21 -5.50 5.34
C ALA A 153 2.64 -5.83 5.75
N THR A 154 3.46 -6.31 4.82
CA THR A 154 4.89 -6.47 5.09
C THR A 154 5.36 -5.10 5.53
N ARG A 155 5.44 -4.89 6.85
CA ARG A 155 5.72 -3.58 7.47
C ARG A 155 7.15 -3.14 7.15
N THR A 156 7.93 -4.04 6.56
CA THR A 156 9.27 -3.80 6.07
C THR A 156 9.20 -2.98 4.78
N ALA A 157 9.45 -1.68 4.90
CA ALA A 157 9.67 -0.85 3.73
C ALA A 157 10.89 -1.35 2.95
N LEU A 158 10.75 -1.49 1.63
CA LEU A 158 11.87 -1.70 0.73
C LEU A 158 12.55 -0.36 0.50
N LEU A 159 13.88 -0.31 0.60
CA LEU A 159 14.66 0.87 0.22
C LEU A 159 15.37 0.56 -1.09
N ARG A 160 15.13 1.38 -2.11
CA ARG A 160 15.71 1.18 -3.44
C ARG A 160 16.28 2.46 -4.02
N ASP A 161 17.11 2.31 -5.04
CA ASP A 161 17.65 3.44 -5.82
C ASP A 161 16.56 4.11 -6.67
N LEU A 162 16.87 5.32 -7.16
CA LEU A 162 16.01 6.13 -8.01
C LEU A 162 15.67 5.42 -9.34
N LYS A 163 14.42 5.61 -9.77
CA LYS A 163 13.91 5.24 -11.10
C LYS A 163 13.31 6.48 -11.79
N PRO A 164 13.17 6.46 -13.12
CA PRO A 164 12.41 7.50 -13.83
C PRO A 164 11.04 7.72 -13.21
N GLY A 165 10.67 8.98 -13.00
CA GLY A 165 9.42 9.38 -12.34
C GLY A 165 9.50 9.55 -10.82
N ASP A 166 10.56 9.10 -10.14
CA ASP A 166 10.67 9.28 -8.69
C ASP A 166 10.99 10.72 -8.29
N LEU A 167 11.83 11.43 -9.03
CA LEU A 167 12.15 12.83 -8.70
C LEU A 167 10.92 13.73 -8.80
N GLY A 168 10.08 13.54 -9.83
CA GLY A 168 8.80 14.24 -9.93
C GLY A 168 7.89 13.94 -8.74
N TRP A 169 7.84 12.68 -8.31
CA TRP A 169 7.09 12.29 -7.11
C TRP A 169 7.67 12.93 -5.83
N VAL A 170 9.00 12.97 -5.67
CA VAL A 170 9.64 13.62 -4.51
C VAL A 170 9.26 15.11 -4.45
N VAL A 171 9.31 15.82 -5.58
CA VAL A 171 8.90 17.23 -5.68
C VAL A 171 7.43 17.38 -5.30
N GLN A 172 6.55 16.59 -5.92
CA GLN A 172 5.11 16.60 -5.65
C GLN A 172 4.82 16.38 -4.16
N GLN A 173 5.42 15.35 -3.54
CA GLN A 173 5.16 15.04 -2.14
C GLN A 173 5.63 16.16 -1.20
N HIS A 174 6.77 16.80 -1.48
CA HIS A 174 7.21 17.94 -0.69
C HIS A 174 6.27 19.14 -0.86
N GLY A 175 5.81 19.43 -2.09
CA GLY A 175 4.86 20.50 -2.36
C GLY A 175 3.53 20.29 -1.62
N GLU A 176 2.86 19.16 -1.87
CA GLU A 176 1.54 18.85 -1.33
C GLU A 176 1.51 18.75 0.20
N ILE A 177 2.47 18.02 0.79
CA ILE A 177 2.51 17.80 2.24
C ILE A 177 2.81 19.11 2.96
N TYR A 178 3.80 19.89 2.50
CA TYR A 178 4.17 21.11 3.20
C TYR A 178 3.15 22.23 3.02
N ALA A 179 2.49 22.33 1.86
CA ALA A 179 1.37 23.24 1.67
C ALA A 179 0.19 22.87 2.57
N THR A 180 -0.14 21.57 2.68
CA THR A 180 -1.26 21.10 3.49
C THR A 180 -1.01 21.29 4.99
N GLU A 181 0.14 20.84 5.50
CA GLU A 181 0.43 20.74 6.93
C GLU A 181 1.06 22.02 7.51
N TYR A 182 1.86 22.74 6.72
CA TYR A 182 2.62 23.91 7.18
C TYR A 182 2.20 25.22 6.50
N LYS A 183 1.28 25.18 5.54
CA LYS A 183 0.81 26.36 4.77
C LYS A 183 1.95 27.09 4.06
N TRP A 184 2.95 26.33 3.62
CA TRP A 184 4.06 26.85 2.82
C TRP A 184 3.62 27.04 1.36
N SER A 185 4.11 28.09 0.72
CA SER A 185 3.81 28.40 -0.67
C SER A 185 4.58 27.51 -1.65
N GLN A 186 4.20 27.59 -2.94
CA GLN A 186 4.88 26.92 -4.06
C GLN A 186 6.37 27.25 -4.20
N GLU A 187 6.87 28.30 -3.54
CA GLU A 187 8.30 28.60 -3.47
C GLU A 187 9.10 27.43 -2.85
N PHE A 188 8.52 26.72 -1.88
CA PHE A 188 9.16 25.53 -1.30
C PHE A 188 9.25 24.40 -2.32
N GLU A 189 8.18 24.15 -3.06
CA GLU A 189 8.14 23.16 -4.14
C GLU A 189 9.17 23.49 -5.23
N ALA A 190 9.26 24.75 -5.64
CA ALA A 190 10.26 25.23 -6.59
C ALA A 190 11.69 25.01 -6.09
N MET A 191 11.96 25.26 -4.81
CA MET A 191 13.27 24.96 -4.19
C MET A 191 13.57 23.46 -4.25
N VAL A 192 12.61 22.59 -3.90
CA VAL A 192 12.79 21.13 -3.96
C VAL A 192 13.02 20.66 -5.40
N ALA A 193 12.28 21.21 -6.37
CA ALA A 193 12.48 20.94 -7.79
C ALA A 193 13.89 21.33 -8.25
N GLY A 194 14.39 22.48 -7.83
CA GLY A 194 15.76 22.91 -8.10
C GLY A 194 16.81 21.95 -7.52
N ILE A 195 16.61 21.47 -6.29
CA ILE A 195 17.49 20.47 -5.67
C ILE A 195 17.46 19.14 -6.44
N ALA A 196 16.26 18.64 -6.78
CA ALA A 196 16.09 17.39 -7.51
C ALA A 196 16.71 17.44 -8.91
N ALA A 197 16.50 18.55 -9.64
CA ALA A 197 17.10 18.78 -10.95
C ALA A 197 18.63 18.91 -10.87
N GLY A 198 19.14 19.63 -9.86
CA GLY A 198 20.57 19.77 -9.64
C GLY A 198 21.26 18.45 -9.30
N PHE A 199 20.59 17.61 -8.50
CA PHE A 199 21.08 16.28 -8.13
C PHE A 199 21.26 15.39 -9.37
N ILE A 200 20.22 15.24 -10.20
CA ILE A 200 20.31 14.33 -11.35
C ILE A 200 21.30 14.80 -12.42
N LYS A 201 21.40 16.12 -12.65
CA LYS A 201 22.33 16.69 -13.64
C LYS A 201 23.79 16.46 -13.28
N ASN A 202 24.11 16.42 -11.99
CA ASN A 202 25.48 16.35 -11.49
C ASN A 202 25.73 15.09 -10.64
N TYR A 203 24.89 14.06 -10.81
CA TYR A 203 24.86 12.91 -9.93
C TYR A 203 26.20 12.16 -9.94
N GLN A 204 26.82 12.03 -8.77
CA GLN A 204 28.05 11.28 -8.58
C GLN A 204 27.75 9.99 -7.80
N PRO A 205 27.41 8.87 -8.45
CA PRO A 205 26.97 7.64 -7.78
C PRO A 205 28.00 7.06 -6.79
N GLU A 206 29.28 7.40 -6.96
CA GLU A 206 30.32 7.01 -6.02
C GLU A 206 30.22 7.73 -4.66
N TRP A 207 29.68 8.95 -4.63
CA TRP A 207 29.73 9.88 -3.50
C TRP A 207 28.34 10.30 -3.01
N GLU A 208 27.32 10.04 -3.81
CA GLU A 208 25.95 10.50 -3.62
C GLU A 208 25.00 9.32 -3.79
N ARG A 209 23.85 9.39 -3.12
CA ARG A 209 22.82 8.37 -3.25
C ARG A 209 21.46 8.94 -2.86
N CYS A 210 20.42 8.40 -3.46
CA CYS A 210 19.05 8.64 -3.04
C CYS A 210 18.37 7.31 -2.77
N TRP A 211 17.63 7.23 -1.67
CA TRP A 211 16.76 6.11 -1.37
C TRP A 211 15.31 6.53 -1.54
N ILE A 212 14.56 5.68 -2.23
CA ILE A 212 13.10 5.69 -2.24
C ILE A 212 12.62 4.54 -1.36
N ALA A 213 11.77 4.85 -0.39
CA ALA A 213 11.12 3.86 0.45
C ALA A 213 9.78 3.44 -0.16
N GLU A 214 9.54 2.14 -0.26
CA GLU A 214 8.29 1.56 -0.76
C GLU A 214 7.63 0.65 0.27
N LEU A 215 6.31 0.75 0.41
CA LEU A 215 5.47 -0.15 1.20
C LEU A 215 4.38 -0.71 0.29
N GLY A 216 4.35 -2.04 0.11
CA GLY A 216 3.38 -2.68 -0.78
C GLY A 216 3.49 -2.23 -2.24
N GLY A 217 4.67 -1.81 -2.69
CA GLY A 217 4.90 -1.25 -4.03
C GLY A 217 4.58 0.24 -4.17
N ASP A 218 3.97 0.87 -3.16
CA ASP A 218 3.69 2.30 -3.15
C ASP A 218 4.90 3.06 -2.60
N ARG A 219 5.28 4.17 -3.25
CA ARG A 219 6.30 5.09 -2.74
C ARG A 219 5.78 5.81 -1.51
N VAL A 220 6.54 5.76 -0.44
CA VAL A 220 6.12 6.30 0.86
C VAL A 220 7.16 7.20 1.52
N GLY A 221 8.38 7.27 0.98
CA GLY A 221 9.38 8.19 1.49
C GLY A 221 10.58 8.34 0.58
N SER A 222 11.39 9.36 0.85
CA SER A 222 12.68 9.54 0.21
C SER A 222 13.69 10.19 1.15
N VAL A 223 14.98 10.03 0.84
CA VAL A 223 16.09 10.80 1.42
C VAL A 223 17.27 10.80 0.45
N PHE A 224 18.05 11.88 0.48
CA PHE A 224 19.19 12.09 -0.41
C PHE A 224 20.45 12.35 0.42
N VAL A 225 21.56 11.75 0.00
CA VAL A 225 22.92 12.16 0.37
C VAL A 225 23.56 12.81 -0.84
N VAL A 226 23.91 14.08 -0.69
CA VAL A 226 24.54 14.92 -1.71
C VAL A 226 25.94 15.31 -1.27
N ARG A 227 26.88 15.39 -2.19
CA ARG A 227 28.26 15.78 -1.90
C ARG A 227 28.35 17.30 -1.77
N LYS A 228 28.67 17.80 -0.57
CA LYS A 228 28.90 19.24 -0.34
C LYS A 228 30.36 19.63 -0.55
N SER A 229 31.28 18.75 -0.19
CA SER A 229 32.72 18.88 -0.45
C SER A 229 33.37 17.50 -0.45
N ARG A 230 34.71 17.44 -0.55
CA ARG A 230 35.45 16.17 -0.44
C ARG A 230 35.23 15.46 0.89
N ALA A 231 35.03 16.19 1.98
CA ALA A 231 34.94 15.64 3.33
C ALA A 231 33.53 15.74 3.95
N VAL A 232 32.60 16.48 3.32
CA VAL A 232 31.27 16.77 3.88
C VAL A 232 30.16 16.23 2.98
N ALA A 233 29.34 15.36 3.54
CA ALA A 233 28.06 14.92 2.98
C ALA A 233 26.91 15.81 3.47
N GLN A 234 25.90 16.01 2.65
CA GLN A 234 24.68 16.72 3.02
C GLN A 234 23.45 15.83 2.88
N LEU A 235 22.70 15.64 3.97
CA LEU A 235 21.39 14.99 3.94
C LEU A 235 20.34 15.99 3.47
N ARG A 236 19.57 15.62 2.44
CA ARG A 236 18.52 16.47 1.86
C ARG A 236 17.25 15.67 1.57
N LEU A 237 16.15 16.42 1.42
CA LEU A 237 14.86 15.91 0.92
C LEU A 237 14.35 14.65 1.65
N LEU A 238 14.53 14.60 2.98
CA LEU A 238 13.90 13.57 3.80
C LEU A 238 12.40 13.83 3.88
N ILE A 239 11.59 12.89 3.40
CA ILE A 239 10.13 12.96 3.52
C ILE A 239 9.52 11.58 3.73
N LEU A 240 8.38 11.56 4.43
CA LEU A 240 7.48 10.41 4.50
C LEU A 240 6.06 10.87 4.20
N THR A 241 5.33 10.08 3.42
CA THR A 241 3.88 10.23 3.27
C THR A 241 3.20 10.04 4.64
N PRO A 242 2.04 10.68 4.90
CA PRO A 242 1.35 10.57 6.19
C PRO A 242 1.13 9.12 6.66
N GLN A 243 0.83 8.22 5.73
CA GLN A 243 0.52 6.82 5.98
C GLN A 243 1.74 5.98 6.42
N ALA A 244 2.97 6.46 6.16
CA ALA A 244 4.20 5.76 6.56
C ALA A 244 4.87 6.34 7.81
N ARG A 245 4.28 7.37 8.42
CA ARG A 245 4.76 7.94 9.68
C ARG A 245 4.46 7.00 10.85
N GLY A 246 5.27 7.07 11.91
CA GLY A 246 5.13 6.21 13.08
C GLY A 246 5.71 4.80 12.94
N LEU A 247 6.18 4.42 11.74
CA LEU A 247 6.80 3.10 11.47
C LEU A 247 8.31 3.06 11.70
N GLY A 248 8.91 4.10 12.29
CA GLY A 248 10.36 4.23 12.44
C GLY A 248 11.13 4.47 11.13
N LEU A 249 10.44 4.62 9.99
CA LEU A 249 11.05 4.67 8.66
C LEU A 249 11.96 5.89 8.43
N GLY A 250 11.59 7.07 8.95
CA GLY A 250 12.42 8.27 8.81
C GLY A 250 13.73 8.15 9.59
N ALA A 251 13.68 7.41 10.71
CA ALA A 251 14.83 7.02 11.49
C ALA A 251 15.75 6.10 10.66
N ARG A 252 15.19 5.00 10.12
CA ARG A 252 15.92 4.06 9.27
C ARG A 252 16.55 4.72 8.04
N LEU A 253 15.81 5.56 7.30
CA LEU A 253 16.33 6.32 6.16
C LEU A 253 17.52 7.20 6.54
N THR A 254 17.46 7.84 7.71
CA THR A 254 18.59 8.65 8.22
C THR A 254 19.79 7.76 8.58
N ASP A 255 19.56 6.56 9.15
CA ASP A 255 20.63 5.61 9.46
C ASP A 255 21.34 5.12 8.20
N GLU A 256 20.60 4.84 7.11
CA GLU A 256 21.18 4.48 5.81
C GLU A 256 22.06 5.60 5.24
N CYS A 257 21.64 6.86 5.37
CA CYS A 257 22.46 8.00 4.97
C CYS A 257 23.78 8.04 5.75
N LEU A 258 23.73 7.86 7.07
CA LEU A 258 24.91 7.86 7.93
C LEU A 258 25.85 6.70 7.61
N ALA A 259 25.30 5.50 7.44
CA ALA A 259 26.06 4.31 7.07
C ALA A 259 26.77 4.50 5.72
N PHE A 260 26.04 4.96 4.69
CA PHE A 260 26.62 5.28 3.39
C PHE A 260 27.72 6.32 3.50
N ALA A 261 27.50 7.41 4.23
CA ALA A 261 28.48 8.48 4.33
C ALA A 261 29.78 8.03 5.02
N ARG A 262 29.67 7.22 6.09
CA ARG A 262 30.83 6.59 6.75
C ARG A 262 31.57 5.65 5.81
N ALA A 263 30.83 4.79 5.10
CA ALA A 263 31.42 3.84 4.16
C ALA A 263 32.18 4.52 3.01
N LYS A 264 31.74 5.71 2.58
CA LYS A 264 32.42 6.54 1.59
C LYS A 264 33.55 7.40 2.16
N GLY A 265 33.78 7.37 3.48
CA GLY A 265 34.87 8.09 4.12
C GLY A 265 34.62 9.59 4.33
N TYR A 266 33.37 10.05 4.26
CA TYR A 266 33.03 11.41 4.68
C TYR A 266 33.36 11.61 6.16
N LYS A 267 33.85 12.80 6.51
CA LYS A 267 34.23 13.15 7.89
C LYS A 267 33.13 13.86 8.64
N LYS A 268 32.16 14.43 7.90
CA LYS A 268 31.04 15.18 8.47
C LYS A 268 29.79 14.97 7.62
N MET A 269 28.65 14.88 8.27
CA MET A 269 27.34 15.04 7.65
C MET A 269 26.67 16.32 8.16
N MET A 270 26.06 17.07 7.26
CA MET A 270 25.25 18.24 7.61
C MET A 270 23.85 18.16 7.01
N LEU A 271 22.91 18.94 7.55
CA LEU A 271 21.58 19.14 6.99
C LEU A 271 21.06 20.53 7.34
N TRP A 272 20.08 20.97 6.56
CA TRP A 272 19.32 22.20 6.84
C TRP A 272 17.84 21.85 6.98
N THR A 273 17.18 22.39 8.00
CA THR A 273 15.76 22.15 8.30
C THR A 273 15.15 23.42 8.90
N ASN A 274 13.82 23.47 9.04
CA ASN A 274 13.14 24.52 9.78
C ASN A 274 12.82 24.10 11.22
N SER A 275 12.89 25.05 12.17
CA SER A 275 12.69 24.80 13.61
C SER A 275 11.28 24.25 13.93
N ASN A 276 10.28 24.57 13.11
CA ASN A 276 8.91 24.09 13.22
C ASN A 276 8.73 22.61 12.82
N LEU A 277 9.70 22.00 12.12
CA LEU A 277 9.69 20.58 11.73
C LEU A 277 10.13 19.67 12.88
N LYS A 278 9.37 19.70 13.98
CA LYS A 278 9.70 19.04 15.26
C LYS A 278 9.99 17.55 15.13
N ALA A 279 9.28 16.84 14.25
CA ALA A 279 9.48 15.39 14.04
C ALA A 279 10.85 15.09 13.41
N ALA A 280 11.20 15.80 12.32
CA ALA A 280 12.50 15.65 11.67
C ALA A 280 13.66 16.03 12.62
N ARG A 281 13.52 17.15 13.34
CA ARG A 281 14.51 17.59 14.34
C ARG A 281 14.78 16.54 15.41
N ARG A 282 13.74 15.83 15.87
CA ARG A 282 13.89 14.72 16.84
C ARG A 282 14.68 13.56 16.25
N ILE A 283 14.44 13.20 15.00
CA ILE A 283 15.19 12.14 14.30
C ILE A 283 16.68 12.47 14.27
N TYR A 284 17.04 13.71 13.91
CA TYR A 284 18.41 14.18 13.82
C TYR A 284 19.09 14.25 15.20
N LYS A 285 18.43 14.89 16.17
CA LYS A 285 18.95 15.01 17.55
C LYS A 285 19.25 13.64 18.16
N ASN A 286 18.34 12.67 17.99
CA ASN A 286 18.52 11.31 18.52
C ASN A 286 19.66 10.54 17.84
N ARG A 287 20.14 10.99 16.69
CA ARG A 287 21.29 10.41 15.95
C ARG A 287 22.58 11.19 16.18
N GLY A 288 22.59 12.12 17.14
CA GLY A 288 23.78 12.85 17.55
C GLY A 288 24.07 14.10 16.72
N PHE A 289 23.22 14.48 15.77
CA PHE A 289 23.36 15.78 15.10
C PHE A 289 23.25 16.91 16.12
N LYS A 290 24.15 17.89 16.02
CA LYS A 290 24.19 19.08 16.86
C LYS A 290 23.75 20.29 16.03
N LEU A 291 22.90 21.13 16.60
CA LEU A 291 22.53 22.42 16.02
C LEU A 291 23.77 23.34 16.04
N THR A 292 24.20 23.85 14.89
CA THR A 292 25.37 24.72 14.77
C THR A 292 25.04 26.14 14.32
N ALA A 293 23.91 26.34 13.63
CA ALA A 293 23.39 27.66 13.27
C ALA A 293 21.86 27.67 13.29
N SER A 294 21.26 28.81 13.66
CA SER A 294 19.82 29.02 13.73
C SER A 294 19.50 30.47 13.42
N GLU A 295 18.84 30.73 12.29
CA GLU A 295 18.64 32.09 11.78
C GLU A 295 17.20 32.31 11.31
N PRO A 296 16.55 33.42 11.70
CA PRO A 296 15.24 33.78 11.20
C PRO A 296 15.32 34.24 9.74
N TYR A 297 14.36 33.83 8.91
CA TYR A 297 14.23 34.30 7.54
C TYR A 297 12.76 34.35 7.10
N HIS A 298 12.50 35.05 6.01
CA HIS A 298 11.19 35.04 5.35
C HIS A 298 11.29 34.20 4.09
N GLY A 299 10.40 33.24 3.94
CA GLY A 299 10.36 32.38 2.75
C GLY A 299 9.21 31.40 2.81
N PHE A 300 8.84 30.86 1.65
CA PHE A 300 7.72 29.93 1.52
C PHE A 300 6.39 30.56 2.00
N GLY A 301 6.26 31.87 1.85
CA GLY A 301 5.11 32.65 2.33
C GLY A 301 5.01 32.77 3.86
N GLN A 302 6.06 32.45 4.63
CA GLN A 302 6.02 32.42 6.10
C GLN A 302 7.26 33.08 6.73
N LYS A 303 7.14 33.47 8.01
CA LYS A 303 8.28 33.80 8.87
C LYS A 303 8.80 32.51 9.49
N LEU A 304 10.02 32.11 9.15
CA LEU A 304 10.59 30.82 9.52
C LEU A 304 11.93 31.00 10.24
N VAL A 305 12.40 29.92 10.87
CA VAL A 305 13.74 29.86 11.46
C VAL A 305 14.44 28.65 10.88
N GLY A 306 15.41 28.92 10.01
CA GLY A 306 16.25 27.92 9.39
C GLY A 306 17.33 27.47 10.37
N GLU A 307 17.56 26.17 10.44
CA GLU A 307 18.51 25.54 11.35
C GLU A 307 19.48 24.67 10.55
N THR A 308 20.77 24.85 10.78
CA THR A 308 21.82 23.96 10.27
C THR A 308 22.25 23.01 11.39
N TRP A 309 22.26 21.72 11.08
CA TRP A 309 22.65 20.66 11.99
C TRP A 309 23.81 19.88 11.41
N GLU A 310 24.80 19.54 12.25
CA GLU A 310 26.02 18.84 11.84
C GLU A 310 26.32 17.65 12.75
N LEU A 311 26.94 16.62 12.16
CA LEU A 311 27.44 15.43 12.85
C LEU A 311 28.82 15.08 12.31
N VAL A 312 29.79 14.91 13.21
CA VAL A 312 31.08 14.31 12.88
C VAL A 312 30.89 12.80 12.75
N LEU A 313 31.37 12.20 11.65
CA LEU A 313 31.07 10.82 11.25
C LEU A 313 32.07 9.79 11.75
#